data_AF-A0A1I7L2D8-F1
#
_entry.id   AF-A0A1I7L2D8-F1
#
_cell.length_a   1.000
_cell.length_b   1.000
_cell.length_c   1.000
_cell.angle_alpha   90.00
_cell.angle_beta   90.00
_cell.angle_gamma   90.00
#
_symmetry.space_group_name_H-M   'P 1'
#
loop_
_entity.id
_entity.type
_entity.pdbx_description
1 polymer ?
#
loop_
_entity_poly.entity_id
_entity_poly.type
_entity_poly.pdbx_seq_one_letter_code
_entity_poly.pdbx_strand_id
1 'polypeptide(L)'
;MADRSFQKKKRNDVKRQRKPVIVIAAEGRNKTEYAYFASFREQHGKYVIRFANTGLDTDPKGMLNCMDSYWKKNELSTKEGDKAYIVLDMDLDEKKINTVKRLQKKRECKIHSIKSLY
;
A
#
# COMPACT_ATOMS: atom_id res chain seq x y z
N MET A 1 46.15 36.32 3.39
CA MET A 1 45.85 34.87 3.35
C MET A 1 44.48 34.69 3.97
N ALA A 2 43.47 34.26 3.21
CA ALA A 2 42.10 34.14 3.71
C ALA A 2 41.88 32.73 4.28
N ASP A 3 41.64 32.67 5.58
CA ASP A 3 41.39 31.44 6.33
C ASP A 3 40.03 30.85 5.91
N ARG A 4 40.05 29.75 5.16
CA ARG A 4 38.83 29.02 4.78
C ARG A 4 38.47 28.10 5.94
N SER A 5 37.53 28.53 6.78
CA SER A 5 36.99 27.69 7.85
C SER A 5 36.13 26.56 7.25
N PHE A 6 36.74 25.38 7.10
CA PHE A 6 36.02 24.16 6.76
C PHE A 6 35.22 23.70 7.98
N GLN A 7 33.96 24.12 8.09
CA GLN A 7 33.04 23.51 9.04
C GLN A 7 32.80 22.05 8.65
N LYS A 8 33.39 21.11 9.40
CA LYS A 8 33.09 19.68 9.28
C LYS A 8 31.60 19.47 9.57
N LYS A 9 30.84 19.02 8.56
CA LYS A 9 29.48 18.50 8.76
C LYS A 9 29.52 17.43 9.85
N LYS A 10 28.74 17.62 10.93
CA LYS A 10 28.60 16.60 11.98
C LYS A 10 28.05 15.31 11.36
N ARG A 11 28.81 14.23 11.49
CA ARG A 11 28.36 12.88 11.14
C ARG A 11 27.23 12.53 12.12
N ASN A 12 26.08 12.08 11.60
CA ASN A 12 24.78 11.78 12.27
C ASN A 12 23.63 12.80 12.21
N ASP A 13 23.75 13.95 11.54
CA ASP A 13 22.60 14.87 11.38
C ASP A 13 21.61 14.51 10.25
N VAL A 14 21.69 13.27 9.73
CA VAL A 14 20.69 12.78 8.77
C VAL A 14 19.61 12.04 9.56
N LYS A 15 18.61 12.76 10.06
CA LYS A 15 17.30 12.16 10.38
C LYS A 15 16.69 11.67 9.07
N ARG A 16 17.10 10.49 8.63
CA ARG A 16 16.58 9.85 7.41
C ARG A 16 15.10 9.57 7.67
N GLN A 17 14.23 10.43 7.14
CA GLN A 17 12.80 10.21 7.26
C GLN A 17 12.47 8.88 6.56
N ARG A 18 11.74 8.01 7.26
CA ARG A 18 11.26 6.74 6.73
C ARG A 18 10.46 7.04 5.46
N LYS A 19 10.71 6.27 4.40
CA LYS A 19 9.87 6.35 3.20
C LYS A 19 8.49 5.80 3.55
N PRO A 20 7.39 6.52 3.28
CA PRO A 20 6.05 6.03 3.53
C PRO A 20 5.79 4.73 2.77
N VAL A 21 5.08 3.80 3.42
CA VAL A 21 4.78 2.46 2.91
C VAL A 21 3.39 2.43 2.30
N ILE A 22 3.28 1.87 1.11
CA ILE A 22 2.00 1.51 0.51
C ILE A 22 1.85 0.00 0.62
N VAL A 23 0.80 -0.47 1.31
CA VAL A 23 0.45 -1.89 1.36
C VAL A 23 -0.66 -2.17 0.36
N ILE A 24 -0.47 -3.19 -0.47
CA ILE A 24 -1.44 -3.63 -1.47
C ILE A 24 -1.87 -5.05 -1.14
N ALA A 25 -3.17 -5.27 -1.01
CA ALA A 25 -3.77 -6.61 -0.98
C ALA A 25 -4.45 -6.83 -2.34
N ALA A 26 -4.05 -7.85 -3.08
CA ALA A 26 -4.63 -8.18 -4.38
C ALA A 26 -5.29 -9.56 -4.34
N GLU A 27 -6.26 -9.78 -5.24
CA GLU A 27 -7.04 -11.02 -5.32
C GLU A 27 -6.21 -12.19 -5.89
N GLY A 28 -6.16 -13.31 -5.18
CA GLY A 28 -5.53 -14.56 -5.64
C GLY A 28 -4.00 -14.61 -5.55
N ARG A 29 -3.36 -15.31 -6.51
CA ARG A 29 -1.90 -15.57 -6.50
C ARG A 29 -1.05 -14.34 -6.89
N ASN A 30 -1.69 -13.21 -7.20
CA ASN A 30 -1.08 -11.87 -7.28
C ASN A 30 0.11 -11.71 -8.23
N LYS A 31 0.32 -12.61 -9.22
CA LYS A 31 1.51 -12.55 -10.08
C LYS A 31 1.48 -11.32 -11.00
N THR A 32 0.31 -10.99 -11.54
CA THR A 32 0.14 -9.92 -12.52
C THR A 32 0.16 -8.55 -11.83
N GLU A 33 -0.57 -8.43 -10.72
CA GLU A 33 -0.66 -7.22 -9.91
C GLU A 33 0.70 -6.93 -9.26
N TYR A 34 1.41 -7.96 -8.79
CA TYR A 34 2.77 -7.78 -8.29
C TYR A 34 3.69 -7.21 -9.36
N ALA A 35 3.68 -7.76 -10.58
CA ALA A 35 4.50 -7.26 -11.68
C ALA A 35 4.14 -5.80 -12.04
N TYR A 36 2.86 -5.47 -12.10
CA TYR A 36 2.37 -4.12 -12.39
C TYR A 36 2.81 -3.09 -11.33
N PHE A 37 2.64 -3.41 -10.05
CA PHE A 37 3.04 -2.49 -8.99
C PHE A 37 4.56 -2.50 -8.72
N ALA A 38 5.26 -3.57 -9.07
CA ALA A 38 6.72 -3.63 -9.00
C ALA A 38 7.39 -2.69 -10.00
N SER A 39 6.88 -2.57 -11.23
CA SER A 39 7.38 -1.58 -12.21
C SER A 39 7.09 -0.15 -11.75
N PHE A 40 5.96 0.08 -11.08
CA PHE A 40 5.62 1.39 -10.49
C PHE A 40 6.62 1.83 -9.41
N ARG A 41 7.21 0.88 -8.68
CA ARG A 41 8.27 1.14 -7.67
C ARG A 41 9.52 1.75 -8.30
N GLU A 42 9.86 1.34 -9.52
CA GLU A 42 11.05 1.78 -10.24
C GLU A 42 10.90 3.22 -10.75
N GLN A 43 9.69 3.61 -11.15
CA GLN A 43 9.40 4.97 -11.64
C GLN A 43 9.15 5.99 -10.52
N HIS A 44 8.63 5.57 -9.36
CA HIS A 44 8.20 6.49 -8.30
C HIS A 44 8.80 6.12 -6.92
N GLY A 45 10.13 6.27 -6.79
CA GLY A 45 10.91 5.92 -5.58
C GLY A 45 10.59 6.69 -4.28
N LYS A 46 9.47 7.40 -4.20
CA LYS A 46 8.97 8.13 -3.01
C LYS A 46 8.31 7.21 -1.98
N TYR A 47 7.75 6.08 -2.40
CA TYR A 47 7.04 5.13 -1.54
C TYR A 47 7.71 3.75 -1.55
N VAL A 48 7.54 2.98 -0.47
CA VAL A 48 7.89 1.57 -0.40
C VAL A 48 6.62 0.75 -0.58
N ILE A 49 6.49 0.04 -1.69
CA ILE A 49 5.33 -0.83 -1.94
C ILE A 49 5.57 -2.20 -1.28
N ARG A 50 4.62 -2.65 -0.47
CA ARG A 50 4.56 -3.98 0.16
C ARG A 50 3.25 -4.66 -0.20
N PHE A 51 3.25 -5.99 -0.22
CA PHE A 51 2.06 -6.77 -0.51
C PHE A 51 1.61 -7.53 0.74
N ALA A 52 0.33 -7.41 1.07
CA ALA A 52 -0.31 -8.25 2.07
C ALA A 52 -0.74 -9.54 1.37
N ASN A 53 -0.28 -10.68 1.91
CA ASN A 53 -0.68 -11.98 1.38
C ASN A 53 -2.10 -12.30 1.84
N THR A 54 -3.03 -12.32 0.89
CA THR A 54 -4.44 -12.70 1.05
C THR A 54 -4.68 -14.18 0.71
N GLY A 55 -3.66 -14.89 0.25
CA GLY A 55 -3.77 -16.32 -0.09
C GLY A 55 -4.66 -16.56 -1.31
N LEU A 56 -5.70 -17.38 -1.13
CA LEU A 56 -6.74 -17.65 -2.13
C LEU A 56 -8.05 -16.90 -1.81
N ASP A 57 -8.06 -16.04 -0.78
CA ASP A 57 -9.26 -15.30 -0.41
C ASP A 57 -9.57 -14.27 -1.50
N THR A 58 -10.68 -14.52 -2.19
CA THR A 58 -11.31 -13.63 -3.18
C THR A 58 -12.42 -12.77 -2.57
N ASP A 59 -12.74 -13.01 -1.29
CA ASP A 59 -13.77 -12.28 -0.57
C ASP A 59 -13.24 -10.94 -0.01
N PRO A 60 -13.89 -9.80 -0.32
CA PRO A 60 -13.46 -8.49 0.14
C PRO A 60 -13.31 -8.34 1.66
N LYS A 61 -14.12 -9.07 2.45
CA LYS A 61 -14.07 -9.00 3.92
C LYS A 61 -12.88 -9.77 4.46
N GLY A 62 -12.60 -10.95 3.90
CA GLY A 62 -11.38 -11.71 4.19
C GLY A 62 -10.12 -10.88 3.93
N MET A 63 -10.04 -10.27 2.75
CA MET A 63 -8.90 -9.41 2.38
C MET A 63 -8.74 -8.20 3.29
N LEU A 64 -9.84 -7.57 3.71
CA LEU A 64 -9.79 -6.46 4.68
C LEU A 64 -9.25 -6.89 6.04
N ASN A 65 -9.66 -8.06 6.53
CA ASN A 65 -9.14 -8.61 7.79
C ASN A 65 -7.65 -8.92 7.68
N CYS A 66 -7.20 -9.53 6.58
CA CYS A 66 -5.78 -9.76 6.32
C CYS A 66 -4.99 -8.44 6.30
N MET A 67 -5.54 -7.41 5.66
CA MET A 67 -4.94 -6.08 5.62
C MET A 67 -4.84 -5.47 7.03
N ASP A 68 -5.89 -5.56 7.86
CA ASP A 68 -5.86 -5.07 9.23
C ASP A 68 -4.81 -5.77 10.09
N SER A 69 -4.73 -7.09 9.98
CA SER A 69 -3.72 -7.89 10.69
C SER A 69 -2.31 -7.51 10.23
N TYR A 70 -2.09 -7.32 8.93
CA TYR A 70 -0.81 -6.87 8.39
C TYR A 70 -0.47 -5.46 8.87
N TRP A 71 -1.45 -4.56 8.85
CA TRP A 71 -1.30 -3.16 9.25
C TRP A 71 -0.85 -3.04 10.71
N LYS A 72 -1.52 -3.76 11.61
CA LYS A 72 -1.17 -3.81 13.03
C LYS A 72 0.19 -4.48 13.26
N LYS A 73 0.46 -5.60 12.59
CA LYS A 73 1.73 -6.34 12.73
C LYS A 73 2.96 -5.53 12.29
N ASN A 74 2.79 -4.65 11.31
CA ASN A 74 3.86 -3.82 10.78
C ASN A 74 3.87 -2.39 11.37
N GLU A 75 3.07 -2.13 12.40
CA GLU A 75 2.97 -0.84 13.10
C GLU A 75 2.77 0.35 12.14
N LEU A 76 2.00 0.14 11.07
CA LEU A 76 1.81 1.14 10.03
C LEU A 76 0.85 2.24 10.51
N SER A 77 1.05 3.45 10.01
CA SER A 77 0.25 4.59 10.45
C SER A 77 -0.01 5.58 9.32
N THR A 78 -1.28 5.97 9.18
CA THR A 78 -1.69 7.00 8.23
C THR A 78 -1.06 8.35 8.55
N LYS A 79 -0.72 8.61 9.83
CA LYS A 79 0.00 9.83 10.26
C LYS A 79 1.43 9.89 9.72
N GLU A 80 2.04 8.74 9.48
CA GLU A 80 3.39 8.62 8.89
C GLU A 80 3.34 8.60 7.34
N GLY A 81 2.17 8.81 6.76
CA GLY A 81 1.96 8.80 5.31
C GLY A 81 1.83 7.40 4.72
N ASP A 82 1.74 6.36 5.56
CA ASP A 82 1.47 4.99 5.11
C ASP A 82 0.05 4.89 4.55
N LYS A 83 -0.13 4.06 3.52
CA LYS A 83 -1.42 3.84 2.86
C LYS A 83 -1.67 2.36 2.64
N ALA A 84 -2.95 1.96 2.69
CA ALA A 84 -3.38 0.61 2.38
C ALA A 84 -4.40 0.65 1.22
N TYR A 85 -4.23 -0.25 0.26
CA TYR A 85 -5.14 -0.44 -0.86
C TYR A 85 -5.50 -1.91 -0.99
N ILE A 86 -6.77 -2.16 -1.28
CA ILE A 86 -7.27 -3.48 -1.65
C ILE A 86 -7.65 -3.39 -3.12
N VAL A 87 -7.06 -4.26 -3.94
CA VAL A 87 -7.29 -4.39 -5.37
C VAL A 87 -8.07 -5.67 -5.58
N LEU A 88 -9.24 -5.54 -6.20
CA LEU A 88 -10.20 -6.61 -6.43
C LEU A 88 -10.57 -6.57 -7.91
N ASP A 89 -10.67 -7.73 -8.54
CA ASP A 89 -11.30 -7.79 -9.85
C ASP A 89 -12.81 -7.79 -9.67
N MET A 90 -13.46 -6.85 -10.35
CA MET A 90 -14.90 -6.69 -10.28
C MET A 90 -15.51 -7.29 -11.54
N ASP A 91 -15.54 -8.62 -11.57
CA ASP A 91 -16.24 -9.41 -12.60
C ASP A 91 -17.77 -9.26 -12.46
N LEU A 92 -18.32 -8.05 -12.70
CA LEU A 92 -19.76 -7.73 -12.75
C LEU A 92 -20.64 -8.36 -11.64
N ASP A 93 -20.06 -8.79 -10.51
CA ASP A 93 -20.78 -9.48 -9.46
C ASP A 93 -21.39 -8.46 -8.50
N GLU A 94 -22.70 -8.27 -8.61
CA GLU A 94 -23.47 -7.35 -7.78
C GLU A 94 -23.32 -7.62 -6.28
N LYS A 95 -23.07 -8.87 -5.87
CA LYS A 95 -22.85 -9.22 -4.45
C LYS A 95 -21.51 -8.71 -3.97
N LYS A 96 -20.43 -8.89 -4.77
CA LYS A 96 -19.11 -8.31 -4.47
C LYS A 96 -19.20 -6.79 -4.39
N ILE A 97 -19.90 -6.15 -5.35
CA ILE A 97 -20.11 -4.69 -5.39
C ILE A 97 -20.83 -4.19 -4.14
N ASN A 98 -21.94 -4.81 -3.77
CA ASN A 98 -22.73 -4.40 -2.61
C ASN A 98 -21.95 -4.59 -1.30
N THR A 99 -21.14 -5.65 -1.21
CA THR A 99 -20.25 -5.89 -0.07
C THR A 99 -19.19 -4.79 0.04
N VAL A 100 -18.52 -4.44 -1.05
CA VAL A 100 -17.54 -3.35 -1.08
C VAL A 100 -18.18 -2.01 -0.69
N LYS A 101 -19.36 -1.67 -1.25
CA LYS A 101 -20.09 -0.45 -0.90
C LYS A 101 -20.45 -0.40 0.59
N ARG A 102 -20.90 -1.53 1.16
CA ARG A 102 -21.21 -1.62 2.60
C ARG A 102 -19.96 -1.43 3.46
N LEU A 103 -18.82 -1.98 3.04
CA LEU A 103 -17.54 -1.82 3.74
C LEU A 103 -17.02 -0.38 3.65
N GLN A 104 -17.12 0.27 2.49
CA GLN A 104 -16.79 1.70 2.32
C GLN A 104 -17.68 2.62 3.18
N LYS A 105 -18.96 2.28 3.35
CA LYS A 105 -19.83 3.06 4.25
C LYS A 105 -19.48 2.87 5.72
N LYS A 106 -18.97 1.68 6.08
CA LYS A 106 -18.65 1.32 7.48
C LYS A 106 -17.26 1.82 7.91
N ARG A 107 -16.34 2.05 6.98
CA ARG A 107 -14.98 2.55 7.24
C ARG A 107 -14.67 3.69 6.30
N GLU A 108 -13.97 4.71 6.78
CA GLU A 108 -13.30 5.72 5.92
C GLU A 108 -12.11 5.13 5.13
N CYS A 109 -12.21 3.90 4.64
CA CYS A 109 -11.23 3.26 3.77
C CYS A 109 -11.61 3.52 2.31
N LYS A 110 -10.76 4.24 1.57
CA LYS A 110 -10.91 4.41 0.12
C LYS A 110 -10.55 3.11 -0.61
N ILE A 111 -11.53 2.24 -0.79
CA ILE A 111 -11.42 1.09 -1.69
C ILE A 111 -11.49 1.62 -3.13
N HIS A 112 -10.41 1.44 -3.89
CA HIS A 112 -10.36 1.80 -5.31
C HIS A 112 -10.51 0.52 -6.13
N SER A 113 -11.57 0.44 -6.94
CA SER A 113 -11.72 -0.62 -7.92
C SER A 113 -10.88 -0.28 -9.16
N ILE A 114 -10.02 -1.20 -9.56
CA ILE A 114 -9.33 -1.12 -10.84
C ILE A 114 -10.09 -2.07 -11.76
N LYS A 115 -10.78 -1.54 -12.77
CA LYS A 115 -11.29 -2.38 -13.85
C LYS A 115 -10.10 -2.81 -14.69
N SER A 116 -9.86 -4.12 -14.77
CA SER A 116 -8.98 -4.64 -15.80
C SER A 116 -9.65 -4.39 -17.14
N LEU A 117 -9.19 -3.37 -17.87
CA LEU A 117 -9.54 -3.19 -19.27
C LEU A 117 -8.67 -4.19 -20.05
N TYR A 118 -9.25 -5.35 -20.33
CA TYR A 118 -8.82 -6.15 -21.48
C TYR A 118 -9.28 -5.46 -22.77
#